data_AF-A0A8H6LSA5-F1
#
_entry.id   AF-A0A8H6LSA5-F1
#
_cell.length_a   1.000
_cell.length_b   1.000
_cell.length_c   1.000
_cell.angle_alpha   90.00
_cell.angle_beta   90.00
_cell.angle_gamma   90.00
#
_symmetry.space_group_name_H-M   'P 1'
#
loop_
_entity.id
_entity.type
_entity.pdbx_description
1 polymer ?
#
loop_
_entity_poly.entity_id
_entity_poly.type
_entity_poly.pdbx_seq_one_letter_code
_entity_poly.pdbx_strand_id
1 'polypeptide(L)'
;MQELRELFPNAGLRDAKSLLLDRKQLKVPRSVLEEYFEEYEPKLKRERLARNLKRKQFWAAGVNALWCMDQHDKWKYKFGLGLHLAVDPFSGYLLWLRVWWNNSNPILICNYYLETVESLGYVPLLTQSDPGTENTRVANAQSFLRQFLDPSLAGLIQHVWK
;
A
#
# COMPACT_ATOMS: atom_id res chain seq x y z
N MET A 1 8.48 23.13 -8.06
CA MET A 1 9.18 21.88 -7.72
C MET A 1 9.88 21.95 -6.36
N GLN A 2 10.61 23.03 -6.03
CA GLN A 2 11.31 23.17 -4.74
C GLN A 2 10.42 22.92 -3.51
N GLU A 3 9.27 23.59 -3.39
CA GLU A 3 8.34 23.37 -2.26
C GLU A 3 7.82 21.91 -2.18
N LEU A 4 7.59 21.25 -3.31
CA LEU A 4 7.19 19.84 -3.31
C LEU A 4 8.34 18.93 -2.87
N ARG A 5 9.59 19.33 -3.12
CA ARG A 5 10.78 18.59 -2.70
C ARG A 5 11.08 18.73 -1.22
N GLU A 6 10.75 19.86 -0.61
CA GLU A 6 10.83 20.03 0.85
C GLU A 6 9.89 19.07 1.57
N LEU A 7 8.67 18.91 1.07
CA LEU A 7 7.67 18.01 1.65
C LEU A 7 7.88 16.54 1.25
N PHE A 8 8.34 16.29 0.02
CA PHE A 8 8.49 14.95 -0.56
C PHE A 8 9.87 14.80 -1.21
N PRO A 9 10.96 14.78 -0.41
CA PRO A 9 12.33 14.76 -0.92
C PRO A 9 12.63 13.51 -1.75
N ASN A 10 11.91 12.42 -1.50
CA ASN A 10 12.06 11.14 -2.17
C ASN A 10 10.91 10.80 -3.13
N ALA A 11 10.09 11.76 -3.56
CA ALA A 11 9.10 11.51 -4.63
C ALA A 11 9.80 11.12 -5.94
N GLY A 12 9.39 9.99 -6.53
CA GLY A 12 9.82 9.61 -7.87
C GLY A 12 9.11 10.42 -8.94
N LEU A 13 9.41 10.15 -10.21
CA LEU A 13 8.75 10.85 -11.32
C LEU A 13 7.22 10.71 -11.28
N ARG A 14 6.73 9.49 -11.04
CA ARG A 14 5.29 9.21 -10.98
C ARG A 14 4.62 9.96 -9.82
N ASP A 15 5.25 9.91 -8.66
CA ASP A 15 4.76 10.58 -7.45
C ASP A 15 4.77 12.09 -7.63
N ALA A 16 5.87 12.65 -8.19
CA ALA A 16 5.98 14.08 -8.48
C ALA A 16 4.89 14.55 -9.44
N LYS A 17 4.57 13.74 -10.46
CA LYS A 17 3.47 14.03 -11.38
C LYS A 17 2.11 14.06 -10.67
N SER A 18 1.83 13.10 -9.78
CA SER A 18 0.60 13.10 -8.98
C SER A 18 0.55 14.32 -8.05
N LEU A 19 1.63 14.58 -7.32
CA LEU A 19 1.73 15.69 -6.37
C LEU A 19 1.56 17.06 -7.04
N LEU A 20 2.12 17.24 -8.25
CA LEU A 20 1.94 18.46 -9.04
C LEU A 20 0.47 18.66 -9.45
N LEU A 21 -0.20 17.57 -9.83
CA LEU A 21 -1.63 17.62 -10.11
C LEU A 21 -2.43 17.93 -8.84
N ASP A 22 -2.27 17.11 -7.80
CA ASP A 22 -3.14 17.13 -6.64
C ASP A 22 -2.94 18.37 -5.76
N ARG A 23 -1.69 18.83 -5.59
CA ARG A 23 -1.35 19.94 -4.67
C ARG A 23 -1.13 21.27 -5.35
N LYS A 24 -0.78 21.26 -6.63
CA LYS A 24 -0.50 22.49 -7.40
C LYS A 24 -1.48 22.71 -8.55
N GLN A 25 -2.40 21.77 -8.81
CA GLN A 25 -3.30 21.80 -9.96
C GLN A 25 -2.57 21.95 -11.30
N LEU A 26 -1.35 21.42 -11.37
CA LEU A 26 -0.48 21.48 -12.54
C LEU A 26 -0.40 20.12 -13.22
N LYS A 27 -0.97 20.05 -14.43
CA LYS A 27 -0.85 18.87 -15.28
C LYS A 27 0.44 18.94 -16.10
N VAL A 28 1.50 18.34 -15.59
CA VAL A 28 2.82 18.35 -16.22
C VAL A 28 3.05 17.10 -17.08
N PRO A 29 3.48 17.23 -18.35
CA PRO A 29 3.88 16.10 -19.18
C PRO A 29 5.02 15.30 -18.54
N ARG A 30 5.05 14.00 -18.84
CA ARG A 30 6.11 13.13 -18.32
C ARG A 30 7.50 13.54 -18.82
N SER A 31 7.62 13.93 -20.09
CA SER A 31 8.87 14.36 -20.70
C SER A 31 9.52 15.54 -19.96
N VAL A 32 8.73 16.55 -19.61
CA VAL A 32 9.19 17.73 -18.86
C VAL A 32 9.75 17.33 -17.48
N LEU A 33 9.10 16.38 -16.81
CA LEU A 33 9.65 15.85 -15.56
C LEU A 33 10.92 15.03 -15.82
N GLU A 34 10.97 14.20 -16.86
CA GLU A 34 12.18 13.43 -17.18
C GLU A 34 13.39 14.35 -17.44
N GLU A 35 13.20 15.44 -18.17
CA GLU A 35 14.19 16.49 -18.40
C GLU A 35 14.61 17.16 -17.08
N TYR A 36 13.65 17.59 -16.27
CA TYR A 36 13.92 18.19 -14.96
C TYR A 36 14.75 17.26 -14.06
N PHE A 37 14.38 15.98 -13.96
CA PHE A 37 15.09 15.02 -13.11
C PHE A 37 16.48 14.67 -13.66
N GLU A 38 16.69 14.71 -14.98
CA GLU A 38 18.01 14.52 -15.59
C GLU A 38 18.93 15.71 -15.30
N GLU A 39 18.40 16.93 -15.41
CA GLU A 39 19.16 18.17 -15.26
C GLU A 39 19.48 18.49 -13.79
N TYR A 40 18.46 18.43 -12.92
CA TYR A 40 18.57 18.90 -11.53
C TYR A 40 18.82 17.78 -10.51
N GLU A 41 18.46 16.52 -10.83
CA GLU A 41 18.55 15.40 -9.88
C GLU A 41 19.22 14.12 -10.45
N PRO A 42 20.30 14.22 -11.25
CA PRO A 42 20.89 13.06 -11.92
C PRO A 42 21.42 12.02 -10.93
N LYS A 43 21.88 12.44 -9.74
CA LYS A 43 22.34 11.54 -8.69
C LYS A 43 21.21 10.67 -8.14
N LEU A 44 20.07 11.27 -7.79
CA LEU A 44 18.90 10.55 -7.29
C LEU A 44 18.33 9.59 -8.34
N LYS A 45 18.34 9.99 -9.62
CA LYS A 45 17.96 9.12 -10.74
C LYS A 45 18.88 7.90 -10.84
N ARG A 46 20.21 8.10 -10.80
CA ARG A 46 21.19 7.00 -10.83
C ARG A 46 21.04 6.07 -9.63
N GLU A 47 20.86 6.60 -8.42
CA GLU A 47 20.67 5.78 -7.22
C GLU A 47 19.45 4.86 -7.30
N ARG A 48 18.33 5.34 -7.84
CA ARG A 48 17.13 4.49 -8.04
C ARG A 48 17.37 3.39 -9.06
N LEU A 49 18.13 3.69 -10.10
CA LEU A 49 18.45 2.76 -11.18
C LEU A 49 19.61 1.81 -10.84
N ALA A 50 20.33 2.05 -9.74
CA ALA A 50 21.48 1.25 -9.32
C ALA A 50 21.12 -0.20 -8.93
N ARG A 51 19.83 -0.55 -8.86
CA ARG A 51 19.33 -1.90 -8.51
C ARG A 51 19.86 -2.43 -7.17
N ASN A 52 20.20 -1.53 -6.26
CA ASN A 52 20.65 -1.88 -4.92
C ASN A 52 19.46 -2.05 -3.98
N LEU A 53 19.41 -3.18 -3.27
CA LEU A 53 18.41 -3.42 -2.23
C LEU A 53 18.72 -2.54 -1.01
N LYS A 54 18.03 -1.41 -0.88
CA LYS A 54 18.09 -0.58 0.33
C LYS A 54 17.22 -1.23 1.42
N ARG A 55 17.85 -1.83 2.44
CA ARG A 55 17.14 -2.41 3.59
C ARG A 55 16.45 -1.29 4.38
N LYS A 56 15.19 -1.49 4.72
CA LYS A 56 14.42 -0.64 5.64
C LYS A 56 14.07 -1.46 6.87
N GLN A 57 14.10 -0.82 8.04
CA GLN A 57 13.52 -1.43 9.23
C GLN A 57 12.00 -1.22 9.19
N PHE A 58 11.27 -2.28 9.48
CA PHE A 58 9.82 -2.26 9.60
C PHE A 58 9.47 -2.52 11.06
N TRP A 59 8.66 -1.64 11.65
CA TRP A 59 8.29 -1.70 13.06
C TRP A 59 6.78 -1.83 13.18
N ALA A 60 6.33 -2.75 14.02
CA ALA A 60 4.95 -2.86 14.48
C ALA A 60 4.95 -2.80 16.00
N ALA A 61 3.97 -2.10 16.58
CA ALA A 61 3.94 -1.84 18.03
C ALA A 61 3.62 -3.09 18.87
N GLY A 62 3.02 -4.12 18.27
CA GLY A 62 2.62 -5.35 18.93
C GLY A 62 1.81 -6.25 18.00
N VAL A 63 1.44 -7.42 18.51
CA VAL A 63 0.53 -8.37 17.84
C VAL A 63 -0.78 -7.67 17.52
N ASN A 64 -1.31 -7.87 16.32
CA ASN A 64 -2.54 -7.24 15.82
C ASN A 64 -2.55 -5.70 15.80
N ALA A 65 -1.41 -5.04 16.04
CA ALA A 65 -1.31 -3.59 15.83
C ALA A 65 -1.43 -3.24 14.35
N LEU A 66 -0.97 -4.14 13.47
CA LEU A 66 -0.96 -3.94 12.04
C LEU A 66 -1.14 -5.27 11.32
N TRP A 67 -2.04 -5.34 10.33
CA TRP A 67 -2.09 -6.46 9.39
C TRP A 67 -1.66 -5.97 8.01
N CYS A 68 -0.59 -6.57 7.48
CA CYS A 68 -0.02 -6.24 6.17
C CYS A 68 -0.54 -7.21 5.12
N MET A 69 -1.07 -6.69 4.02
CA MET A 69 -1.65 -7.46 2.92
C MET A 69 -0.87 -7.24 1.63
N ASP A 70 -0.66 -8.32 0.88
CA ASP A 70 0.05 -8.27 -0.40
C ASP A 70 -0.42 -9.37 -1.37
N GLN A 71 -0.18 -9.15 -2.66
CA GLN A 71 -0.50 -10.07 -3.74
C GLN A 71 0.76 -10.49 -4.54
N HIS A 72 0.78 -11.73 -5.04
CA HIS A 72 1.89 -12.27 -5.84
C HIS A 72 1.42 -12.86 -7.17
N ASP A 73 1.98 -12.35 -8.27
CA ASP A 73 1.62 -12.70 -9.64
C ASP A 73 2.58 -13.67 -10.34
N LYS A 74 3.66 -14.14 -9.68
CA LYS A 74 4.66 -15.04 -10.32
C LYS A 74 4.04 -16.27 -10.98
N TRP A 75 3.00 -16.83 -10.38
CA TRP A 75 2.33 -18.03 -10.89
C TRP A 75 1.20 -17.72 -11.86
N LYS A 76 0.75 -16.46 -11.94
CA LYS A 76 -0.37 -16.05 -12.77
C LYS A 76 -0.06 -16.23 -14.25
N TYR A 77 1.11 -15.78 -14.68
CA TYR A 77 1.52 -15.86 -16.08
C TYR A 77 1.80 -17.28 -16.58
N LYS A 78 2.19 -18.20 -15.69
CA LYS A 78 2.55 -19.58 -16.06
C LYS A 78 1.43 -20.59 -15.83
N PHE A 79 0.66 -20.40 -14.76
CA PHE A 79 -0.32 -21.37 -14.27
C PHE A 79 -1.74 -20.80 -14.14
N GLY A 80 -1.93 -19.49 -14.38
CA GLY A 80 -3.21 -18.83 -14.14
C GLY A 80 -3.56 -18.71 -12.66
N LEU A 81 -2.57 -18.76 -11.75
CA LEU A 81 -2.78 -18.71 -10.30
C LEU A 81 -2.14 -17.44 -9.70
N GLY A 82 -2.96 -16.55 -9.17
CA GLY A 82 -2.57 -15.44 -8.30
C GLY A 82 -2.60 -15.84 -6.83
N LEU A 83 -1.63 -15.37 -6.07
CA LEU A 83 -1.58 -15.54 -4.62
C LEU A 83 -1.95 -14.24 -3.94
N HIS A 84 -2.64 -14.34 -2.81
CA HIS A 84 -2.89 -13.22 -1.92
C HIS A 84 -2.67 -13.67 -0.48
N LEU A 85 -1.96 -12.85 0.30
CA LEU A 85 -1.62 -13.15 1.68
C LEU A 85 -1.85 -11.95 2.58
N ALA A 86 -2.01 -12.24 3.87
CA ALA A 86 -1.89 -11.26 4.91
C ALA A 86 -1.06 -11.81 6.08
N VAL A 87 -0.31 -10.92 6.71
CA VAL A 87 0.59 -11.24 7.80
C VAL A 87 0.49 -10.21 8.91
N ASP A 88 0.55 -10.65 10.15
CA ASP A 88 0.91 -9.80 11.27
C ASP A 88 2.45 -9.66 11.28
N PRO A 89 3.00 -8.48 10.98
CA PRO A 89 4.44 -8.27 10.88
C PRO A 89 5.16 -8.30 12.23
N PHE A 90 4.45 -8.17 13.37
CA PHE A 90 5.07 -8.27 14.70
C PHE A 90 5.36 -9.72 15.05
N SER A 91 4.36 -10.60 14.88
CA SER A 91 4.49 -12.02 15.21
C SER A 91 5.01 -12.87 14.05
N GLY A 92 4.91 -12.39 12.81
CA GLY A 92 5.12 -13.17 11.60
C GLY A 92 3.97 -14.14 11.28
N TYR A 93 2.85 -14.05 12.00
CA TYR A 93 1.71 -14.96 11.83
C TYR A 93 1.02 -14.71 10.49
N LEU A 94 0.87 -15.76 9.69
CA LEU A 94 0.12 -15.74 8.44
C LEU A 94 -1.38 -15.81 8.75
N LEU A 95 -2.06 -14.70 8.55
CA LEU A 95 -3.50 -14.55 8.77
C LEU A 95 -4.30 -15.28 7.70
N TRP A 96 -3.86 -15.16 6.44
CA TRP A 96 -4.34 -15.99 5.35
C TRP A 96 -3.29 -16.14 4.25
N LEU A 97 -3.43 -17.23 3.50
CA LEU A 97 -2.78 -17.44 2.21
C LEU A 97 -3.83 -18.05 1.28
N ARG A 98 -4.26 -17.28 0.29
CA ARG A 98 -5.30 -17.67 -0.68
C ARG A 98 -4.70 -17.75 -2.07
N VAL A 99 -5.11 -18.75 -2.82
CA VAL A 99 -4.71 -18.97 -4.22
C VAL A 99 -5.96 -18.94 -5.07
N TRP A 100 -5.97 -18.12 -6.11
CA TRP A 100 -7.12 -17.96 -7.00
C TRP A 100 -6.68 -17.59 -8.41
N TRP A 101 -7.58 -17.63 -9.40
CA TRP A 101 -7.22 -17.20 -10.76
C TRP A 101 -7.15 -15.67 -10.92
N ASN A 102 -7.71 -14.92 -9.96
CA ASN A 102 -7.70 -13.47 -9.94
C ASN A 102 -7.45 -12.97 -8.51
N ASN A 103 -6.48 -12.08 -8.35
CA ASN A 103 -6.09 -11.42 -7.10
C ASN A 103 -6.25 -9.89 -7.18
N SER A 104 -6.90 -9.36 -8.22
CA SER A 104 -7.12 -7.93 -8.43
C SER A 104 -8.59 -7.53 -8.23
N ASN A 105 -9.44 -8.43 -7.72
CA ASN A 105 -10.86 -8.16 -7.45
C ASN A 105 -11.02 -7.67 -5.99
N PRO A 106 -11.44 -6.40 -5.77
CA PRO A 106 -11.59 -5.87 -4.42
C PRO A 106 -12.62 -6.61 -3.55
N ILE A 107 -13.65 -7.21 -4.15
CA ILE A 107 -14.67 -7.98 -3.43
C ILE A 107 -14.04 -9.24 -2.83
N LEU A 108 -13.24 -9.93 -3.63
CA LEU A 108 -12.60 -11.18 -3.26
C LEU A 108 -11.62 -10.96 -2.09
N ILE A 109 -10.78 -9.94 -2.18
CA ILE A 109 -9.81 -9.60 -1.13
C ILE A 109 -10.52 -9.17 0.15
N CYS A 110 -11.59 -8.37 0.03
CA CYS A 110 -12.41 -7.98 1.16
C CYS A 110 -13.06 -9.20 1.84
N ASN A 111 -13.52 -10.19 1.08
CA ASN A 111 -14.06 -11.42 1.63
C ASN A 111 -12.99 -12.21 2.40
N TYR A 112 -11.76 -12.33 1.89
CA TYR A 112 -10.67 -12.98 2.64
C TYR A 112 -10.42 -12.32 4.00
N TYR A 113 -10.38 -10.99 4.03
CA TYR A 113 -10.25 -10.24 5.26
C TYR A 113 -11.42 -10.49 6.23
N LEU A 114 -12.66 -10.43 5.75
CA LEU A 114 -13.84 -10.62 6.60
C LEU A 114 -13.95 -12.05 7.15
N GLU A 115 -13.65 -13.08 6.34
CA GLU A 115 -13.60 -14.47 6.79
C GLU A 115 -12.56 -14.66 7.90
N THR A 116 -11.39 -14.03 7.76
CA THR A 116 -10.35 -14.08 8.80
C THR A 116 -10.79 -13.37 10.07
N VAL A 117 -11.41 -12.18 9.96
CA VAL A 117 -11.95 -11.46 11.13
C VAL A 117 -13.01 -12.27 11.85
N GLU A 118 -13.94 -12.88 11.10
CA GLU A 118 -15.00 -13.73 11.66
C GLU A 118 -14.41 -14.97 12.35
N SER A 119 -13.44 -15.63 11.72
CA SER A 119 -12.78 -16.81 12.28
C SER A 119 -11.96 -16.51 13.53
N LEU A 120 -11.32 -15.34 13.61
CA LEU A 120 -10.48 -14.95 14.73
C LEU A 120 -11.29 -14.30 15.87
N GLY A 121 -12.45 -13.70 15.55
CA GLY A 121 -13.28 -12.97 16.50
C GLY A 121 -12.73 -11.59 16.88
N TYR A 122 -11.73 -11.08 16.14
CA TYR A 122 -11.12 -9.78 16.39
C TYR A 122 -10.64 -9.12 15.09
N VAL A 123 -10.39 -7.80 15.17
CA VAL A 123 -9.82 -6.96 14.11
C VAL A 123 -8.50 -6.35 14.57
N PRO A 124 -7.56 -6.05 13.67
CA PRO A 124 -6.34 -5.33 14.03
C PRO A 124 -6.64 -3.86 14.34
N LEU A 125 -5.67 -3.13 14.90
CA LEU A 125 -5.79 -1.67 15.00
C LEU A 125 -5.80 -1.03 13.62
N LEU A 126 -4.83 -1.40 12.78
CA LEU A 126 -4.66 -0.90 11.42
C LEU A 126 -4.47 -2.04 10.43
N THR A 127 -4.85 -1.79 9.19
CA THR A 127 -4.42 -2.61 8.04
C THR A 127 -3.45 -1.80 7.19
N GLN A 128 -2.55 -2.46 6.46
CA GLN A 128 -1.65 -1.81 5.52
C GLN A 128 -1.55 -2.60 4.21
N SER A 129 -1.51 -1.85 3.11
CA SER A 129 -1.26 -2.41 1.79
C SER A 129 -0.62 -1.39 0.86
N ASP A 130 -0.10 -1.85 -0.27
CA ASP A 130 0.32 -0.95 -1.35
C ASP A 130 -0.91 -0.22 -1.94
N PRO A 131 -0.71 0.96 -2.57
CA PRO A 131 -1.80 1.75 -3.14
C PRO A 131 -2.40 1.04 -4.35
N GLY A 132 -3.39 0.20 -4.08
CA GLY A 132 -4.07 -0.65 -5.04
C GLY A 132 -5.59 -0.54 -4.89
N THR A 133 -6.29 -0.44 -6.01
CA THR A 133 -7.76 -0.39 -6.03
C THR A 133 -8.40 -1.65 -5.44
N GLU A 134 -7.66 -2.76 -5.49
CA GLU A 134 -8.06 -4.03 -4.94
C GLU A 134 -8.17 -4.02 -3.41
N ASN A 135 -7.41 -3.18 -2.72
CA ASN A 135 -7.42 -3.12 -1.25
C ASN A 135 -8.40 -2.08 -0.69
N THR A 136 -9.00 -1.24 -1.55
CA THR A 136 -9.89 -0.15 -1.12
C THR A 136 -11.10 -0.64 -0.32
N ARG A 137 -11.64 -1.83 -0.66
CA ARG A 137 -12.77 -2.39 0.11
C ARG A 137 -12.35 -2.87 1.50
N VAL A 138 -11.14 -3.43 1.65
CA VAL A 138 -10.62 -3.78 2.98
C VAL A 138 -10.42 -2.52 3.82
N ALA A 139 -9.85 -1.47 3.24
CA ALA A 139 -9.67 -0.19 3.93
C ALA A 139 -11.00 0.36 4.47
N ASN A 140 -12.06 0.29 3.66
CA ASN A 140 -13.40 0.70 4.06
C ASN A 140 -13.98 -0.21 5.15
N ALA A 141 -13.89 -1.54 4.99
CA ALA A 141 -14.42 -2.51 5.95
C ALA A 141 -13.72 -2.39 7.32
N GLN A 142 -12.39 -2.34 7.34
CA GLN A 142 -11.60 -2.14 8.56
C GLN A 142 -11.95 -0.82 9.24
N SER A 143 -12.04 0.28 8.48
CA SER A 143 -12.40 1.58 9.04
C SER A 143 -13.80 1.55 9.66
N PHE A 144 -14.77 0.95 8.96
CA PHE A 144 -16.13 0.78 9.46
C PHE A 144 -16.16 -0.04 10.76
N LEU A 145 -15.54 -1.23 10.77
CA LEU A 145 -15.53 -2.11 11.94
C LEU A 145 -14.87 -1.44 13.15
N ARG A 146 -13.75 -0.74 12.95
CA ARG A 146 -13.07 -0.02 14.03
C ARG A 146 -13.88 1.16 14.55
N GLN A 147 -14.54 1.93 13.68
CA GLN A 147 -15.42 3.02 14.09
C GLN A 147 -16.68 2.53 14.80
N PHE A 148 -17.20 1.37 14.38
CA PHE A 148 -18.33 0.74 15.06
C PHE A 148 -17.97 0.27 16.47
N LEU A 149 -16.78 -0.32 16.64
CA LEU A 149 -16.27 -0.78 17.94
C LEU A 149 -15.77 0.36 18.84
N ASP A 150 -15.31 1.46 18.24
CA ASP A 150 -14.77 2.62 18.93
C ASP A 150 -15.25 3.91 18.22
N PRO A 151 -16.36 4.50 18.70
CA PRO A 151 -16.93 5.71 18.11
C PRO A 151 -15.99 6.93 18.11
N SER A 152 -14.93 6.94 18.93
CA SER A 152 -13.95 8.03 18.93
C SER A 152 -13.16 8.10 17.62
N LEU A 153 -13.16 7.02 16.84
CA LEU A 153 -12.49 6.93 15.54
C LEU A 153 -13.35 7.43 14.37
N ALA A 154 -14.55 7.96 14.64
CA ALA A 154 -15.46 8.41 13.58
C ALA A 154 -14.79 9.38 12.59
N GLY A 155 -14.91 9.08 11.29
CA GLY A 155 -14.29 9.86 10.22
C GLY A 155 -12.80 9.59 9.99
N LEU A 156 -12.14 8.76 10.81
CA LEU A 156 -10.73 8.38 10.64
C LEU A 156 -10.60 7.08 9.85
N ILE A 157 -9.66 7.06 8.89
CA ILE A 157 -9.32 5.88 8.10
C ILE A 157 -8.38 4.99 8.93
N GLN A 158 -8.74 3.71 9.10
CA GLN A 158 -7.95 2.71 9.84
C GLN A 158 -7.16 1.80 8.89
N HIS A 159 -6.61 2.41 7.84
CA HIS A 159 -5.80 1.77 6.82
C HIS A 159 -4.63 2.67 6.42
N VAL A 160 -3.45 2.08 6.26
CA VAL A 160 -2.23 2.78 5.85
C VAL A 160 -1.84 2.34 4.45
N TRP A 161 -1.73 3.29 3.53
CA TRP A 161 -1.17 3.06 2.20
C TRP A 161 0.36 3.17 2.24
N LYS A 162 1.05 2.19 1.68
CA LYS A 162 2.52 2.12 1.67
C LYS A 162 3.17 2.84 0.47
#